data_AF-A0A314ZEA7-F1
#
_entry.id   AF-A0A314ZEA7-F1
#
_cell.length_a   1.000
_cell.length_b   1.000
_cell.length_c   1.000
_cell.angle_alpha   90.00
_cell.angle_beta   90.00
_cell.angle_gamma   90.00
#
_symmetry.space_group_name_H-M   'P 1'
#
loop_
_entity.id
_entity.type
_entity.pdbx_description
1 polymer ?
#
loop_
_entity_poly.entity_id
_entity_poly.type
_entity_poly.pdbx_seq_one_letter_code
_entity_poly.pdbx_strand_id
1 'polypeptide(L)'
;MKAHRIIETVQREQRRQFGVNNPKTVIAVTPTYARTFQALHLTGVMHSLMLVPYDVVWIVVEAGGVTNETASIVSKSGLRIIHVGFDQRMPNTWEGRHLLEARMRLHALRIVREQKLDGIVMFADDSNMHSMELFDEMQNVKWFGAVSVGILAHSENAYDLSDSTIHKKEDGENPSMPVQGPACNSSNKAPVLPRKLEWAGFVLNSRLLWNRAEDKPEWVKDLDGISGADEDIGSPLFLLKDLSMVEPLGNCGRQVLLWWLRVEARFDSKFPPRWTIDPPLEITVPSKRTPWPDAPPELPSDGKVETGVEEHIVKHSTKIRTTRVKKSSRSKRKRETKMIDTQATARHTEQN
;
A
#
# COMPACT_ATOMS: atom_id res chain seq x y z
N MET A 1 17.62 25.49 -8.45
CA MET A 1 16.49 26.13 -9.18
C MET A 1 16.44 25.82 -10.68
N LYS A 2 17.54 25.87 -11.46
CA LYS A 2 17.50 25.65 -12.93
C LYS A 2 17.05 24.23 -13.35
N ALA A 3 17.52 23.19 -12.65
CA ALA A 3 17.17 21.80 -12.97
C ALA A 3 15.68 21.48 -12.78
N HIS A 4 15.05 22.00 -11.72
CA HIS A 4 13.62 21.75 -11.45
C HIS A 4 12.74 22.35 -12.55
N ARG A 5 13.07 23.55 -13.04
CA ARG A 5 12.36 24.18 -14.18
C ARG A 5 12.51 23.39 -15.47
N ILE A 6 13.69 22.80 -15.72
CA ILE A 6 13.91 21.97 -16.90
C ILE A 6 13.06 20.70 -16.80
N ILE A 7 13.08 20.02 -15.66
CA ILE A 7 12.27 18.82 -15.41
C ILE A 7 10.78 19.14 -15.58
N GLU A 8 10.30 20.24 -14.99
CA GLU A 8 8.90 20.66 -15.11
C GLU A 8 8.52 20.94 -16.57
N THR A 9 9.41 21.57 -17.35
CA THR A 9 9.20 21.82 -18.77
C THR A 9 9.15 20.51 -19.57
N VAL A 10 10.08 19.59 -19.32
CA VAL A 10 10.12 18.27 -19.98
C VAL A 10 8.84 17.49 -19.66
N GLN A 11 8.43 17.42 -18.39
CA GLN A 11 7.20 16.76 -17.97
C GLN A 11 5.96 17.40 -18.61
N ARG A 12 5.94 18.72 -18.79
CA ARG A 12 4.84 19.42 -19.47
C ARG A 12 4.78 19.09 -20.95
N GLU A 13 5.92 19.09 -21.65
CA GLU A 13 5.97 18.74 -23.08
C GLU A 13 5.67 17.26 -23.31
N GLN A 14 6.18 16.36 -22.45
CA GLN A 14 5.82 14.93 -22.50
C GLN A 14 4.32 14.72 -22.31
N ARG A 15 3.68 15.41 -21.36
CA ARG A 15 2.22 15.37 -21.19
C ARG A 15 1.47 15.93 -22.40
N ARG A 16 2.01 16.97 -23.04
CA ARG A 16 1.38 17.55 -24.24
C ARG A 16 1.46 16.62 -25.45
N GLN A 17 2.54 15.85 -25.58
CA GLN A 17 2.76 14.95 -26.72
C GLN A 17 2.18 13.56 -26.51
N PHE A 18 2.28 13.01 -25.30
CA PHE A 18 1.96 11.62 -24.98
C PHE A 18 0.92 11.46 -23.87
N GLY A 19 0.55 12.55 -23.19
CA GLY A 19 -0.43 12.52 -22.11
C GLY A 19 -1.86 12.46 -22.62
N VAL A 20 -2.78 12.26 -21.68
CA VAL A 20 -4.22 12.21 -21.95
C VAL A 20 -4.73 13.57 -22.43
N ASN A 21 -5.46 13.57 -23.55
CA ASN A 21 -6.12 14.76 -24.06
C ASN A 21 -7.32 15.15 -23.19
N ASN A 22 -7.35 16.40 -22.72
CA ASN A 22 -8.42 16.95 -21.87
C ASN A 22 -8.73 16.05 -20.65
N PRO A 23 -7.76 15.92 -19.72
CA PRO A 23 -7.89 15.01 -18.59
C PRO A 23 -9.04 15.41 -17.66
N LYS A 24 -9.71 14.40 -17.12
CA LYS A 24 -10.74 14.56 -16.10
C LYS A 24 -10.10 14.57 -14.71
N THR A 25 -10.71 15.32 -13.80
CA THR A 25 -10.35 15.31 -12.38
C THR A 25 -10.37 13.88 -11.82
N VAL A 26 -9.36 13.50 -11.05
CA VAL A 26 -9.34 12.26 -10.27
C VAL A 26 -10.00 12.53 -8.92
N ILE A 27 -11.05 11.78 -8.61
CA ILE A 27 -11.76 11.84 -7.33
C ILE A 27 -11.35 10.59 -6.53
N ALA A 28 -10.38 10.74 -5.64
CA ALA A 28 -9.89 9.65 -4.80
C ALA A 28 -10.74 9.54 -3.54
N VAL A 29 -11.35 8.38 -3.31
CA VAL A 29 -12.13 8.06 -2.11
C VAL A 29 -11.30 7.17 -1.20
N THR A 30 -11.00 7.65 0.01
CA THR A 30 -10.18 6.93 1.00
C THR A 30 -10.96 6.76 2.30
N PRO A 31 -11.51 5.57 2.59
CA PRO A 31 -11.97 5.25 3.94
C PRO A 31 -10.75 5.10 4.86
N THR A 32 -10.83 5.66 6.08
CA THR A 32 -9.79 5.52 7.09
C THR A 32 -10.38 5.53 8.50
N TYR A 33 -9.58 5.17 9.48
CA TYR A 33 -9.98 5.19 10.89
C TYR A 33 -8.75 5.31 11.79
N ALA A 34 -8.95 5.85 12.98
CA ALA A 34 -7.91 5.97 13.99
C ALA A 34 -7.32 4.60 14.37
N ARG A 35 -6.07 4.37 13.96
CA ARG A 35 -5.30 3.16 14.26
C ARG A 35 -3.81 3.43 14.27
N THR A 36 -3.07 2.48 14.82
CA THR A 36 -1.61 2.54 15.00
C THR A 36 -0.84 2.94 13.73
N PHE A 37 -1.17 2.35 12.57
CA PHE A 37 -0.54 2.67 11.29
C PHE A 37 -1.32 3.66 10.41
N GLN A 38 -2.37 4.31 10.93
CA GLN A 38 -3.20 5.22 10.13
C GLN A 38 -2.36 6.29 9.44
N ALA A 39 -1.48 6.96 10.21
CA ALA A 39 -0.68 8.04 9.70
C ALA A 39 0.39 7.58 8.68
N LEU A 40 0.87 6.32 8.79
CA LEU A 40 1.77 5.71 7.81
C LEU A 40 1.03 5.53 6.48
N HIS A 41 -0.13 4.88 6.54
CA HIS A 41 -0.99 4.58 5.40
C HIS A 41 -1.47 5.85 4.68
N LEU A 42 -2.04 6.81 5.43
CA LEU A 42 -2.47 8.10 4.88
C LEU A 42 -1.32 8.88 4.23
N THR A 43 -0.11 8.83 4.79
CA THR A 43 1.06 9.47 4.18
C THR A 43 1.46 8.80 2.87
N GLY A 44 1.37 7.47 2.79
CA GLY A 44 1.63 6.71 1.57
C GLY A 44 0.70 7.13 0.43
N VAL A 45 -0.62 7.01 0.64
CA VAL A 45 -1.62 7.39 -0.37
C VAL A 45 -1.54 8.89 -0.70
N MET A 46 -1.28 9.76 0.28
CA MET A 46 -1.08 11.19 0.06
C MET A 46 0.04 11.46 -0.94
N HIS A 47 1.21 10.87 -0.74
CA HIS A 47 2.34 11.07 -1.64
C HIS A 47 2.05 10.52 -3.05
N SER A 48 1.37 9.38 -3.16
CA SER A 48 0.93 8.86 -4.47
C SER A 48 -0.01 9.85 -5.18
N LEU A 49 -1.01 10.40 -4.46
CA LEU A 49 -1.96 11.36 -5.04
C LEU A 49 -1.31 12.69 -5.42
N MET A 50 -0.29 13.14 -4.67
CA MET A 50 0.49 14.34 -5.02
C MET A 50 1.32 14.19 -6.30
N LEU A 51 1.62 12.95 -6.71
CA LEU A 51 2.36 12.66 -7.94
C LEU A 51 1.45 12.55 -9.18
N VAL A 52 0.14 12.49 -8.98
CA VAL A 52 -0.82 12.39 -10.07
C VAL A 52 -0.73 13.63 -10.95
N PRO A 53 -0.56 13.48 -12.28
CA PRO A 53 -0.33 14.62 -13.18
C PRO A 53 -1.60 15.42 -13.52
N TYR A 54 -2.73 15.12 -12.86
CA TYR A 54 -4.08 15.63 -13.10
C TYR A 54 -4.63 16.33 -11.87
N ASP A 55 -5.73 17.08 -12.02
CA ASP A 55 -6.44 17.66 -10.87
C ASP A 55 -6.97 16.54 -9.97
N VAL A 56 -6.72 16.64 -8.67
CA VAL A 56 -7.15 15.65 -7.68
C VAL A 56 -8.09 16.28 -6.65
N VAL A 57 -9.24 15.65 -6.45
CA VAL A 57 -10.10 15.87 -5.28
C VAL A 57 -9.99 14.64 -4.40
N TRP A 58 -9.54 14.83 -3.16
CA TRP A 58 -9.35 13.74 -2.20
C TRP A 58 -10.45 13.75 -1.15
N ILE A 59 -11.33 12.76 -1.20
CA ILE A 59 -12.40 12.56 -0.24
C ILE A 59 -11.92 11.56 0.82
N VAL A 60 -11.76 12.04 2.05
CA VAL A 60 -11.31 11.24 3.19
C VAL A 60 -12.50 11.03 4.11
N VAL A 61 -12.94 9.78 4.24
CA VAL A 61 -14.05 9.39 5.13
C VAL A 61 -13.45 8.74 6.36
N GLU A 62 -13.66 9.32 7.54
CA GLU A 62 -13.06 8.85 8.78
C GLU A 62 -14.08 8.19 9.71
N ALA A 63 -13.89 6.91 10.02
CA ALA A 63 -14.75 6.19 10.96
C ALA A 63 -14.53 6.68 12.39
N GLY A 64 -15.62 6.92 13.11
CA GLY A 64 -15.61 7.42 14.49
C GLY A 64 -15.63 8.95 14.61
N GLY A 65 -15.77 9.66 13.49
CA GLY A 65 -15.81 11.13 13.42
C GLY A 65 -14.50 11.76 12.94
N VAL A 66 -14.58 13.03 12.53
CA VAL A 66 -13.43 13.82 12.07
C VAL A 66 -12.45 14.06 13.21
N THR A 67 -11.18 13.74 13.01
CA THR A 67 -10.11 14.03 13.99
C THR A 67 -9.14 15.11 13.51
N ASN A 68 -8.54 15.84 14.45
CA ASN A 68 -7.53 16.85 14.16
C ASN A 68 -6.23 16.21 13.63
N GLU A 69 -5.93 14.99 14.08
CA GLU A 69 -4.78 14.21 13.65
C GLU A 69 -4.88 13.89 12.16
N THR A 70 -6.00 13.33 11.72
CA THR A 70 -6.25 13.04 10.30
C THR A 70 -6.23 14.33 9.48
N ALA A 71 -6.93 15.38 9.93
CA ALA A 71 -6.95 16.68 9.26
C ALA A 71 -5.53 17.29 9.11
N SER A 72 -4.69 17.17 10.14
CA SER A 72 -3.30 17.65 10.12
C SER A 72 -2.40 16.84 9.18
N ILE A 73 -2.69 15.57 8.92
CA ILE A 73 -1.94 14.75 7.97
C ILE A 73 -2.33 15.15 6.55
N VAL A 74 -3.62 15.10 6.23
CA VAL A 74 -4.10 15.27 4.85
C VAL A 74 -3.88 16.68 4.33
N SER A 75 -3.95 17.70 5.21
CA SER A 75 -3.70 19.11 4.85
C SER A 75 -2.29 19.38 4.33
N LYS A 76 -1.31 18.52 4.62
CA LYS A 76 0.07 18.63 4.10
C LYS A 76 0.17 18.37 2.59
N SER A 77 -0.85 17.74 2.00
CA SER A 77 -0.86 17.37 0.59
C SER A 77 -0.97 18.56 -0.36
N GLY A 78 -1.57 19.67 0.08
CA GLY A 78 -1.94 20.78 -0.79
C GLY A 78 -3.04 20.47 -1.82
N LEU A 79 -3.63 19.27 -1.77
CA LEU A 79 -4.72 18.85 -2.65
C LEU A 79 -6.06 19.47 -2.21
N ARG A 80 -7.08 19.41 -3.08
CA ARG A 80 -8.45 19.76 -2.68
C ARG A 80 -9.03 18.61 -1.87
N ILE A 81 -9.21 18.84 -0.57
CA ILE A 81 -9.64 17.79 0.38
C ILE A 81 -11.10 18.00 0.80
N ILE A 82 -11.86 16.90 0.85
CA ILE A 82 -13.17 16.82 1.49
C ILE A 82 -13.04 15.79 2.61
N HIS A 83 -12.79 16.25 3.84
CA HIS A 83 -12.66 15.40 5.02
C HIS A 83 -14.00 15.34 5.76
N VAL A 84 -14.57 14.14 5.86
CA VAL A 84 -15.88 13.90 6.48
C VAL A 84 -15.80 12.78 7.51
N GLY A 85 -16.60 12.90 8.56
CA GLY A 85 -16.73 11.87 9.60
C GLY A 85 -17.84 10.89 9.25
N PHE A 86 -17.64 9.62 9.60
CA PHE A 86 -18.66 8.58 9.57
C PHE A 86 -18.97 8.17 11.01
N ASP A 87 -20.20 8.39 11.45
CA ASP A 87 -20.67 8.26 12.85
C ASP A 87 -20.83 6.79 13.31
N GLN A 88 -19.82 5.97 13.03
CA GLN A 88 -19.69 4.62 13.52
C GLN A 88 -18.21 4.31 13.72
N ARG A 89 -17.84 3.78 14.90
CA ARG A 89 -16.47 3.33 15.17
C ARG A 89 -16.15 2.08 14.36
N MET A 90 -14.88 1.94 13.97
CA MET A 90 -14.39 0.78 13.25
C MET A 90 -14.57 -0.50 14.10
N PRO A 91 -15.24 -1.56 13.60
CA PRO A 91 -15.39 -2.82 14.31
C PRO A 91 -14.05 -3.55 14.51
N ASN A 92 -14.01 -4.47 15.47
CA ASN A 92 -12.83 -5.31 15.70
C ASN A 92 -12.78 -6.54 14.80
N THR A 93 -13.94 -7.06 14.37
CA THR A 93 -14.07 -8.20 13.46
C THR A 93 -13.70 -7.81 12.03
N TRP A 94 -13.03 -8.68 11.31
CA TRP A 94 -12.61 -8.45 9.93
C TRP A 94 -13.79 -8.14 9.00
N GLU A 95 -14.84 -8.93 9.08
CA GLU A 95 -16.06 -8.82 8.27
C GLU A 95 -16.74 -7.47 8.53
N GLY A 96 -16.86 -7.10 9.82
CA GLY A 96 -17.40 -5.82 10.23
C GLY A 96 -16.59 -4.62 9.73
N ARG A 97 -15.25 -4.73 9.66
CA ARG A 97 -14.39 -3.68 9.09
C ARG A 97 -14.64 -3.52 7.60
N HIS A 98 -14.61 -4.62 6.85
CA HIS A 98 -14.87 -4.63 5.40
C HIS A 98 -16.24 -4.02 5.07
N LEU A 99 -17.26 -4.40 5.84
CA LEU A 99 -18.63 -3.88 5.71
C LEU A 99 -18.72 -2.38 6.03
N LEU A 100 -18.03 -1.91 7.07
CA LEU A 100 -18.01 -0.49 7.39
C LEU A 100 -17.27 0.33 6.32
N GLU A 101 -16.10 -0.15 5.87
CA GLU A 101 -15.34 0.49 4.80
C GLU A 101 -16.17 0.60 3.51
N ALA A 102 -16.94 -0.43 3.15
CA ALA A 102 -17.86 -0.37 2.01
C ALA A 102 -18.94 0.72 2.18
N ARG A 103 -19.56 0.82 3.36
CA ARG A 103 -20.54 1.87 3.66
C ARG A 103 -19.93 3.27 3.63
N MET A 104 -18.69 3.43 4.07
CA MET A 104 -17.95 4.69 3.96
C MET A 104 -17.69 5.08 2.50
N ARG A 105 -17.35 4.11 1.63
CA ARG A 105 -17.22 4.35 0.18
C ARG A 105 -18.54 4.80 -0.45
N LEU A 106 -19.65 4.16 -0.08
CA LEU A 106 -21.00 4.59 -0.50
C LEU A 106 -21.35 6.00 0.00
N HIS A 107 -20.99 6.33 1.24
CA HIS A 107 -21.16 7.68 1.79
C HIS A 107 -20.39 8.72 0.96
N ALA A 108 -19.14 8.42 0.56
CA ALA A 108 -18.38 9.28 -0.34
C ALA A 108 -19.06 9.47 -1.71
N LEU A 109 -19.65 8.41 -2.29
CA LEU A 109 -20.40 8.54 -3.55
C LEU A 109 -21.61 9.46 -3.42
N ARG A 110 -22.26 9.53 -2.25
CA ARG A 110 -23.34 10.52 -1.99
C ARG A 110 -22.80 11.94 -2.05
N ILE A 111 -21.63 12.20 -1.46
CA ILE A 111 -20.98 13.50 -1.50
C ILE A 111 -20.63 13.89 -2.95
N VAL A 112 -20.07 12.96 -3.73
CA VAL A 112 -19.77 13.17 -5.15
C VAL A 112 -21.05 13.56 -5.92
N ARG A 113 -22.15 12.87 -5.66
CA ARG A 113 -23.47 13.13 -6.27
C ARG A 113 -24.02 14.50 -5.89
N GLU A 114 -24.02 14.83 -4.61
CA GLU A 114 -24.62 16.06 -4.06
C GLU A 114 -23.84 17.31 -4.46
N GLN A 115 -22.51 17.24 -4.41
CA GLN A 115 -21.63 18.32 -4.85
C GLN A 115 -21.43 18.35 -6.38
N LYS A 116 -21.98 17.36 -7.11
CA LYS A 116 -21.84 17.18 -8.57
C LYS A 116 -20.38 17.27 -9.03
N LEU A 117 -19.49 16.60 -8.31
CA LEU A 117 -18.08 16.58 -8.67
C LEU A 117 -17.95 15.87 -10.03
N ASP A 118 -17.31 16.53 -11.01
CA ASP A 118 -17.10 16.01 -12.36
C ASP A 118 -15.68 15.49 -12.51
N GLY A 119 -15.54 14.21 -12.88
CA GLY A 119 -14.29 13.47 -12.82
C GLY A 119 -14.44 11.95 -12.86
N ILE A 120 -13.32 11.25 -12.69
CA ILE A 120 -13.27 9.80 -12.53
C ILE A 120 -13.03 9.48 -11.05
N VAL A 121 -13.92 8.67 -10.46
CA VAL A 121 -13.84 8.20 -9.08
C VAL A 121 -13.01 6.92 -9.02
N MET A 122 -12.06 6.88 -8.09
CA MET A 122 -11.34 5.66 -7.68
C MET A 122 -11.45 5.46 -6.17
N PHE A 123 -11.40 4.21 -5.73
CA PHE A 123 -11.40 3.86 -4.30
C PHE A 123 -9.98 3.55 -3.85
N ALA A 124 -9.31 4.56 -3.31
CA ALA A 124 -7.93 4.48 -2.86
C ALA A 124 -7.91 4.20 -1.35
N ASP A 125 -8.01 2.94 -0.95
CA ASP A 125 -7.89 2.56 0.46
C ASP A 125 -6.52 2.99 1.00
N ASP A 126 -6.48 3.42 2.26
CA ASP A 126 -5.31 4.09 2.82
C ASP A 126 -4.04 3.23 2.80
N SER A 127 -4.15 1.90 2.82
CA SER A 127 -3.01 0.98 2.81
C SER A 127 -2.61 0.44 1.45
N ASN A 128 -3.37 0.74 0.39
CA ASN A 128 -3.09 0.21 -0.96
C ASN A 128 -1.94 0.95 -1.65
N MET A 129 -1.24 0.24 -2.53
CA MET A 129 -0.20 0.81 -3.39
C MET A 129 -0.72 0.94 -4.81
N HIS A 130 -0.48 2.10 -5.42
CA HIS A 130 -1.02 2.46 -6.74
C HIS A 130 0.13 2.77 -7.69
N SER A 131 0.16 2.12 -8.86
CA SER A 131 1.08 2.53 -9.91
C SER A 131 0.62 3.87 -10.51
N MET A 132 1.56 4.69 -10.98
CA MET A 132 1.21 5.94 -11.65
C MET A 132 0.48 5.70 -12.99
N GLU A 133 0.76 4.57 -13.67
CA GLU A 133 0.07 4.23 -14.94
C GLU A 133 -1.44 4.01 -14.74
N LEU A 134 -1.88 3.63 -13.54
CA LEU A 134 -3.31 3.47 -13.22
C LEU A 134 -4.09 4.76 -13.47
N PHE A 135 -3.48 5.91 -13.13
CA PHE A 135 -4.13 7.21 -13.26
C PHE A 135 -4.29 7.63 -14.71
N ASP A 136 -3.45 7.13 -15.62
CA ASP A 136 -3.59 7.35 -17.06
C ASP A 136 -4.64 6.41 -17.66
N GLU A 137 -4.61 5.14 -17.29
CA GLU A 137 -5.56 4.11 -17.75
C GLU A 137 -7.02 4.50 -17.41
N MET A 138 -7.27 4.95 -16.18
CA MET A 138 -8.61 5.29 -15.71
C MET A 138 -9.25 6.50 -16.41
N GLN A 139 -8.47 7.37 -17.06
CA GLN A 139 -9.01 8.56 -17.76
C GLN A 139 -9.92 8.20 -18.93
N ASN A 140 -9.67 7.04 -19.54
CA ASN A 140 -10.40 6.54 -20.70
C ASN A 140 -11.79 5.99 -20.35
N VAL A 141 -12.08 5.76 -19.06
CA VAL A 141 -13.35 5.20 -18.60
C VAL A 141 -14.51 6.13 -18.96
N LYS A 142 -15.49 5.56 -19.63
CA LYS A 142 -16.77 6.20 -19.99
C LYS A 142 -17.82 5.92 -18.93
N TRP A 143 -17.90 4.68 -18.45
CA TRP A 143 -18.92 4.22 -17.52
C TRP A 143 -18.29 3.70 -16.23
N PHE A 144 -17.95 2.42 -16.21
CA PHE A 144 -17.27 1.73 -15.12
C PHE A 144 -15.99 1.11 -15.64
N GLY A 145 -14.92 1.17 -14.86
CA GLY A 145 -13.65 0.52 -15.15
C GLY A 145 -13.38 -0.61 -14.17
N ALA A 146 -12.78 -1.69 -14.65
CA ALA A 146 -12.24 -2.75 -13.81
C ALA A 146 -10.73 -2.91 -14.05
N VAL A 147 -9.96 -3.05 -12.98
CA VAL A 147 -8.50 -3.13 -12.98
C VAL A 147 -8.07 -4.39 -12.23
N SER A 148 -6.97 -5.00 -12.66
CA SER A 148 -6.36 -6.10 -11.92
C SER A 148 -5.64 -5.63 -10.67
N VAL A 149 -5.98 -6.26 -9.55
CA VAL A 149 -5.49 -6.03 -8.20
C VAL A 149 -4.63 -7.20 -7.76
N GLY A 150 -3.37 -6.94 -7.44
CA GLY A 150 -2.50 -7.91 -6.78
C GLY A 150 -2.81 -7.97 -5.28
N ILE A 151 -3.12 -9.14 -4.76
CA ILE A 151 -3.48 -9.34 -3.35
C ILE A 151 -2.23 -9.75 -2.55
N LEU A 152 -1.78 -8.87 -1.66
CA LEU A 152 -0.65 -9.10 -0.77
C LEU A 152 -1.16 -9.36 0.65
N ALA A 153 -1.57 -10.61 0.93
CA ALA A 153 -1.93 -11.06 2.27
C ALA A 153 -0.75 -11.79 2.93
N HIS A 154 -0.38 -11.40 4.16
CA HIS A 154 0.51 -12.24 4.97
C HIS A 154 -0.27 -13.48 5.41
N SER A 155 0.23 -14.63 4.96
CA SER A 155 -0.32 -15.97 5.12
C SER A 155 -0.31 -16.42 6.58
N GLU A 156 -1.32 -16.04 7.36
CA GLU A 156 -1.78 -16.87 8.49
C GLU A 156 -3.20 -17.42 8.24
N ASN A 157 -4.05 -16.70 7.50
CA ASN A 157 -5.43 -17.12 7.18
C ASN A 157 -5.74 -17.16 5.67
N ALA A 158 -4.74 -17.45 4.84
CA ALA A 158 -4.90 -17.44 3.37
C ALA A 158 -5.86 -18.54 2.83
N TYR A 159 -6.39 -19.42 3.70
CA TYR A 159 -7.27 -20.51 3.32
C TYR A 159 -8.72 -20.09 3.01
N ASP A 160 -9.17 -18.90 3.44
CA ASP A 160 -10.56 -18.44 3.20
C ASP A 160 -10.71 -17.39 2.08
N LEU A 161 -9.60 -16.88 1.52
CA LEU A 161 -9.62 -15.86 0.45
C LEU A 161 -9.33 -16.43 -0.95
N SER A 162 -8.97 -17.71 -1.06
CA SER A 162 -8.53 -18.34 -2.31
C SER A 162 -9.59 -19.21 -3.01
N ASP A 163 -10.88 -19.05 -2.73
CA ASP A 163 -11.95 -19.79 -3.45
C ASP A 163 -12.36 -19.14 -4.78
N SER A 164 -11.50 -18.31 -5.36
CA SER A 164 -11.64 -17.86 -6.75
C SER A 164 -10.44 -18.29 -7.57
N THR A 165 -10.65 -19.34 -8.37
CA THR A 165 -9.79 -19.83 -9.45
C THR A 165 -8.40 -20.36 -9.03
N ILE A 166 -8.38 -21.53 -8.40
CA ILE A 166 -7.24 -22.45 -8.53
C ILE A 166 -7.69 -23.64 -9.38
N HIS A 167 -7.39 -23.60 -10.67
CA HIS A 167 -7.02 -24.83 -11.34
C HIS A 167 -5.77 -25.32 -10.60
N LYS A 168 -5.93 -26.33 -9.73
CA LYS A 168 -4.80 -27.07 -9.20
C LYS A 168 -4.09 -27.70 -10.40
N LYS A 169 -3.09 -27.02 -10.94
CA LYS A 169 -2.01 -27.69 -11.63
C LYS A 169 -1.11 -28.22 -10.53
N GLU A 170 -1.18 -29.53 -10.31
CA GLU A 170 -0.09 -30.26 -9.69
C GLU A 170 1.08 -30.22 -10.69
N ASP A 171 1.85 -29.14 -10.65
CA ASP A 171 3.20 -29.06 -11.20
C ASP A 171 3.91 -28.00 -10.36
N GLY A 172 5.14 -28.28 -9.93
CA GLY A 172 5.91 -27.53 -8.93
C GLY A 172 6.30 -26.09 -9.33
N GLU A 173 5.33 -25.25 -9.66
CA GLU A 173 5.49 -23.81 -9.83
C GLU A 173 5.30 -23.10 -8.49
N ASN A 174 6.23 -22.19 -8.17
CA ASN A 174 6.17 -21.33 -6.99
C ASN A 174 4.77 -20.72 -6.83
N PRO A 175 4.26 -20.51 -5.59
CA PRO A 175 2.97 -19.87 -5.40
C PRO A 175 2.97 -18.49 -6.05
N SER A 176 2.23 -18.36 -7.15
CA SER A 176 2.02 -17.08 -7.83
C SER A 176 1.17 -16.18 -6.94
N MET A 177 1.47 -14.88 -6.92
CA MET A 177 0.69 -13.90 -6.16
C MET A 177 -0.77 -13.93 -6.63
N PRO A 178 -1.76 -14.02 -5.72
CA PRO A 178 -3.16 -14.00 -6.10
C PRO A 178 -3.53 -12.65 -6.74
N VAL A 179 -4.20 -12.68 -7.89
CA VAL A 179 -4.65 -11.50 -8.64
C VAL A 179 -6.15 -11.60 -8.86
N GLN A 180 -6.87 -10.51 -8.58
CA GLN A 180 -8.29 -10.35 -8.91
C GLN A 180 -8.44 -9.29 -9.99
N GLY A 181 -9.23 -9.54 -11.04
CA GLY A 181 -9.39 -8.53 -12.10
C GLY A 181 -10.15 -9.03 -13.31
N PRO A 182 -10.42 -8.16 -14.29
CA PRO A 182 -11.07 -8.54 -15.53
C PRO A 182 -10.18 -9.47 -16.36
N ALA A 183 -10.79 -10.30 -17.19
CA ALA A 183 -10.10 -11.07 -18.22
C ALA A 183 -10.87 -11.00 -19.54
N CYS A 184 -10.17 -10.83 -20.66
CA CYS A 184 -10.78 -10.90 -21.98
C CYS A 184 -10.51 -12.24 -22.64
N ASN A 185 -11.51 -12.77 -23.34
CA ASN A 185 -11.30 -13.85 -24.28
C ASN A 185 -10.46 -13.38 -25.50
N SER A 186 -10.02 -14.32 -26.33
CA SER A 186 -9.24 -14.04 -27.56
C SER A 186 -9.91 -13.08 -28.54
N SER A 187 -11.22 -12.84 -28.39
CA SER A 187 -12.00 -11.91 -29.19
C SER A 187 -11.93 -10.46 -28.69
N ASN A 188 -11.49 -10.21 -27.44
CA ASN A 188 -11.54 -8.91 -26.75
C ASN A 188 -12.92 -8.22 -26.78
N LYS A 189 -14.02 -8.96 -26.96
CA LYS A 189 -15.35 -8.38 -27.17
C LYS A 189 -16.16 -8.21 -25.88
N ALA A 190 -15.87 -8.98 -24.84
CA ALA A 190 -16.57 -8.90 -23.56
C ALA A 190 -15.61 -9.24 -22.41
N PRO A 191 -15.55 -8.41 -21.35
CA PRO A 191 -14.81 -8.74 -20.15
C PRO A 191 -15.53 -9.84 -19.36
N VAL A 192 -14.75 -10.77 -18.83
CA VAL A 192 -15.17 -11.70 -17.79
C VAL A 192 -14.66 -11.11 -16.46
N LEU A 193 -15.57 -10.87 -15.53
CA LEU A 193 -15.24 -10.39 -14.18
C LEU A 193 -15.21 -11.55 -13.18
N PRO A 194 -14.41 -11.44 -12.12
CA PRO A 194 -14.44 -12.39 -11.02
C PRO A 194 -15.78 -12.28 -10.26
N ARG A 195 -16.11 -13.30 -9.46
CA ARG A 195 -17.30 -13.28 -8.59
C ARG A 195 -17.28 -12.12 -7.60
N LYS A 196 -16.08 -11.80 -7.11
CA LYS A 196 -15.82 -10.68 -6.21
C LYS A 196 -14.67 -9.85 -6.78
N LEU A 197 -14.82 -8.54 -6.74
CA LEU A 197 -13.77 -7.58 -7.07
C LEU A 197 -13.54 -6.71 -5.85
N GLU A 198 -12.29 -6.44 -5.49
CA GLU A 198 -11.99 -5.45 -4.45
C GLU A 198 -12.39 -4.04 -4.91
N TRP A 199 -12.86 -3.20 -3.98
CA TRP A 199 -13.29 -1.83 -4.28
C TRP A 199 -12.21 -1.02 -5.00
N ALA A 200 -10.94 -1.24 -4.65
CA ALA A 200 -9.81 -0.56 -5.28
C ALA A 200 -9.57 -0.95 -6.74
N GLY A 201 -10.07 -2.11 -7.18
CA GLY A 201 -10.06 -2.54 -8.58
C GLY A 201 -11.17 -1.93 -9.42
N PHE A 202 -12.03 -1.09 -8.84
CA PHE A 202 -13.20 -0.52 -9.51
C PHE A 202 -13.09 0.99 -9.67
N VAL A 203 -13.45 1.46 -10.85
CA VAL A 203 -13.38 2.86 -11.25
C VAL A 203 -14.75 3.28 -11.79
N LEU A 204 -15.16 4.52 -11.52
CA LEU A 204 -16.47 5.03 -11.90
C LEU A 204 -16.38 6.42 -12.52
N ASN A 205 -17.06 6.65 -13.65
CA ASN A 205 -17.30 8.01 -14.12
C ASN A 205 -18.36 8.70 -13.25
N SER A 206 -17.98 9.76 -12.54
CA SER A 206 -18.84 10.46 -11.58
C SER A 206 -20.13 11.01 -12.19
N ARG A 207 -20.16 11.31 -13.50
CA ARG A 207 -21.37 11.78 -14.19
C ARG A 207 -22.52 10.80 -14.07
N LEU A 208 -22.26 9.50 -13.90
CA LEU A 208 -23.31 8.49 -13.67
C LEU A 208 -24.10 8.72 -12.38
N LEU A 209 -23.52 9.41 -11.40
CA LEU A 209 -24.16 9.65 -10.11
C LEU A 209 -25.16 10.81 -10.18
N TRP A 210 -24.84 11.88 -10.91
CA TRP A 210 -25.57 13.14 -10.84
C TRP A 210 -26.12 13.67 -12.19
N ASN A 211 -25.63 13.19 -13.34
CA ASN A 211 -26.13 13.62 -14.64
C ASN A 211 -27.49 12.96 -14.94
N ARG A 212 -28.39 13.69 -15.60
CA ARG A 212 -29.76 13.23 -15.93
C ARG A 212 -29.79 12.47 -17.26
N ALA A 213 -28.97 11.42 -17.40
CA ALA A 213 -29.01 10.54 -18.57
C ALA A 213 -30.09 9.46 -18.41
N GLU A 214 -30.71 9.03 -19.52
CA GLU A 214 -31.75 7.99 -19.56
C GLU A 214 -31.23 6.62 -19.08
N ASP A 215 -29.92 6.36 -19.22
CA ASP A 215 -29.26 5.10 -18.84
C ASP A 215 -28.85 5.02 -17.36
N LYS A 216 -29.48 5.82 -16.48
CA LYS A 216 -29.11 5.88 -15.05
C LYS A 216 -29.50 4.59 -14.33
N PRO A 217 -28.58 3.94 -13.59
CA PRO A 217 -28.94 2.84 -12.70
C PRO A 217 -29.88 3.31 -11.58
N GLU A 218 -31.00 2.60 -11.38
CA GLU A 218 -32.04 2.99 -10.40
C GLU A 218 -31.51 3.09 -8.96
N TRP A 219 -30.53 2.26 -8.60
CA TRP A 219 -29.88 2.25 -7.30
C TRP A 219 -29.24 3.61 -6.95
N VAL A 220 -28.83 4.40 -7.95
CA VAL A 220 -28.24 5.73 -7.72
C VAL A 220 -29.26 6.71 -7.12
N LYS A 221 -30.57 6.45 -7.28
CA LYS A 221 -31.63 7.25 -6.67
C LYS A 221 -31.75 6.99 -5.17
N ASP A 222 -31.48 5.76 -4.73
CA ASP A 222 -31.59 5.33 -3.33
C ASP A 222 -30.31 4.64 -2.84
N LEU A 223 -29.22 5.41 -2.76
CA LEU A 223 -27.97 4.99 -2.11
C LEU A 223 -28.15 4.68 -0.61
N ASP A 224 -29.25 5.13 -0.01
CA ASP A 224 -29.58 4.95 1.41
C ASP A 224 -30.18 3.56 1.69
N GLY A 225 -31.08 3.09 0.82
CA GLY A 225 -31.69 1.75 0.90
C GLY A 225 -30.70 0.60 0.72
N ILE A 226 -29.64 0.78 -0.08
CA ILE A 226 -28.65 -0.28 -0.37
C ILE A 226 -27.67 -0.50 0.78
N SER A 227 -27.46 0.53 1.62
CA SER A 227 -26.52 0.45 2.74
C SER A 227 -27.05 -0.38 3.93
N GLY A 228 -28.33 -0.76 3.92
CA GLY A 228 -29.03 -1.35 5.06
C GLY A 228 -29.29 -2.85 4.98
N ALA A 229 -29.07 -3.52 3.83
CA ALA A 229 -29.74 -4.79 3.57
C ALA A 229 -28.91 -5.99 3.05
N ASP A 230 -27.63 -5.88 2.70
CA ASP A 230 -26.99 -7.01 1.97
C ASP A 230 -25.55 -7.39 2.36
N GLU A 231 -25.30 -8.70 2.34
CA GLU A 231 -23.97 -9.34 2.41
C GLU A 231 -23.09 -8.95 1.19
N ASP A 232 -23.71 -8.46 0.11
CA ASP A 232 -23.08 -8.20 -1.18
C ASP A 232 -22.34 -6.85 -1.28
N ILE A 233 -22.45 -5.94 -0.30
CA ILE A 233 -21.76 -4.63 -0.39
C ILE A 233 -20.23 -4.73 -0.30
N GLY A 234 -19.72 -5.91 0.05
CA GLY A 234 -18.28 -6.18 0.09
C GLY A 234 -17.58 -6.10 -1.27
N SER A 235 -18.32 -6.08 -2.38
CA SER A 235 -17.81 -5.96 -3.75
C SER A 235 -18.48 -4.77 -4.44
N PRO A 236 -17.82 -3.90 -5.21
CA PRO A 236 -18.50 -2.84 -5.95
C PRO A 236 -19.36 -3.37 -7.10
N LEU A 237 -19.27 -4.67 -7.42
CA LEU A 237 -20.01 -5.27 -8.54
C LEU A 237 -21.53 -5.24 -8.36
N PHE A 238 -22.07 -5.14 -7.13
CA PHE A 238 -23.53 -4.95 -6.94
C PHE A 238 -24.04 -3.63 -7.53
N LEU A 239 -23.15 -2.66 -7.78
CA LEU A 239 -23.49 -1.40 -8.45
C LEU A 239 -23.72 -1.59 -9.97
N LEU A 240 -23.43 -2.77 -10.52
CA LEU A 240 -23.59 -3.03 -11.94
C LEU A 240 -24.95 -3.68 -12.21
N LYS A 241 -25.73 -3.08 -13.12
CA LYS A 241 -26.92 -3.73 -13.68
C LYS A 241 -26.59 -4.69 -14.83
N ASP A 242 -25.62 -4.30 -15.65
CA ASP A 242 -25.12 -5.06 -16.80
C ASP A 242 -23.60 -4.98 -16.83
N LEU A 243 -22.96 -6.14 -16.93
CA LEU A 243 -21.50 -6.26 -17.03
C LEU A 243 -20.96 -5.70 -18.35
N SER A 244 -21.81 -5.52 -19.37
CA SER A 244 -21.45 -4.89 -20.64
C SER A 244 -21.00 -3.43 -20.49
N MET A 245 -21.37 -2.77 -19.38
CA MET A 245 -20.98 -1.39 -19.07
C MET A 245 -19.59 -1.30 -18.42
N VAL A 246 -18.93 -2.43 -18.15
CA VAL A 246 -17.60 -2.46 -17.54
C VAL A 246 -16.52 -2.47 -18.62
N GLU A 247 -15.60 -1.54 -18.51
CA GLU A 247 -14.45 -1.39 -19.39
C GLU A 247 -13.22 -2.01 -18.70
N PRO A 248 -12.61 -3.07 -19.26
CA PRO A 248 -11.47 -3.72 -18.65
C PRO A 248 -10.18 -2.94 -18.93
N LEU A 249 -9.53 -2.45 -17.88
CA LEU A 249 -8.32 -1.62 -17.95
C LEU A 249 -7.04 -2.48 -17.85
N GLY A 250 -5.87 -1.88 -18.11
CA GLY A 250 -4.58 -2.55 -17.94
C GLY A 250 -4.39 -3.71 -18.92
N ASN A 251 -4.62 -3.45 -20.22
CA ASN A 251 -4.58 -4.45 -21.29
C ASN A 251 -5.51 -5.64 -21.02
N CYS A 252 -6.76 -5.33 -20.68
CA CYS A 252 -7.78 -6.25 -20.23
C CYS A 252 -7.34 -7.17 -19.08
N GLY A 253 -6.85 -6.53 -18.01
CA GLY A 253 -6.45 -7.16 -16.76
C GLY A 253 -5.14 -7.94 -16.82
N ARG A 254 -4.39 -7.87 -17.93
CA ARG A 254 -3.05 -8.47 -18.05
C ARG A 254 -1.98 -7.69 -17.27
N GLN A 255 -2.27 -6.46 -16.89
CA GLN A 255 -1.38 -5.62 -16.08
C GLN A 255 -1.97 -5.43 -14.69
N VAL A 256 -1.16 -5.73 -13.66
CA VAL A 256 -1.46 -5.38 -12.27
C VAL A 256 -0.97 -3.96 -12.04
N LEU A 257 -1.90 -3.04 -11.80
CA LEU A 257 -1.61 -1.60 -11.62
C LEU A 257 -1.88 -1.14 -10.18
N LEU A 258 -2.41 -2.03 -9.34
CA LEU A 258 -2.75 -1.77 -7.96
C LEU A 258 -2.45 -3.00 -7.10
N TRP A 259 -1.95 -2.78 -5.89
CA TRP A 259 -1.72 -3.82 -4.91
C TRP A 259 -2.54 -3.54 -3.66
N TRP A 260 -3.40 -4.50 -3.33
CA TRP A 260 -4.11 -4.52 -2.07
C TRP A 260 -3.17 -5.06 -1.00
N LEU A 261 -2.80 -4.19 -0.06
CA LEU A 261 -1.86 -4.49 1.02
C LEU A 261 -2.53 -4.15 2.34
N ARG A 262 -2.67 -5.13 3.23
CA ARG A 262 -3.20 -4.90 4.58
C ARG A 262 -2.12 -5.23 5.61
N VAL A 263 -1.45 -4.18 6.08
CA VAL A 263 -0.48 -4.25 7.19
C VAL A 263 -1.12 -3.60 8.41
N GLU A 264 -1.35 -4.40 9.44
CA GLU A 264 -1.85 -3.95 10.74
C GLU A 264 -0.79 -4.13 11.82
N ALA A 265 -0.80 -3.24 12.80
CA ALA A 265 0.05 -3.38 13.98
C ALA A 265 -0.55 -4.43 14.92
N ARG A 266 0.24 -4.88 15.90
CA ARG A 266 -0.31 -5.71 16.98
C ARG A 266 -1.37 -4.89 17.74
N PHE A 267 -2.40 -5.56 18.25
CA PHE A 267 -3.52 -4.90 18.94
C PHE A 267 -3.11 -4.07 20.17
N ASP A 268 -1.95 -4.38 20.77
CA ASP A 268 -1.35 -3.71 21.92
C ASP A 268 -0.35 -2.61 21.54
N SER A 269 -0.11 -2.41 20.23
CA SER A 269 0.86 -1.44 19.73
C SER A 269 0.32 -0.02 19.89
N LYS A 270 0.91 0.73 20.83
CA LYS A 270 0.69 2.17 20.99
C LYS A 270 1.72 2.92 20.14
N PHE A 271 1.28 3.59 19.09
CA PHE A 271 2.15 4.46 18.28
C PHE A 271 2.08 5.90 18.78
N PRO A 272 3.20 6.64 18.70
CA PRO A 272 3.25 8.01 19.18
C PRO A 272 2.33 8.90 18.34
N PRO A 273 1.51 9.77 18.98
CA PRO A 273 0.74 10.77 18.26
C PRO A 273 1.70 11.69 17.50
N ARG A 274 1.35 12.03 16.26
CA ARG A 274 2.16 12.89 15.37
C ARG A 274 3.57 12.36 15.07
N TRP A 275 3.82 11.05 15.21
CA TRP A 275 5.15 10.44 15.04
C TRP A 275 6.26 11.09 15.89
N THR A 276 5.86 11.74 16.99
CA THR A 276 6.80 12.42 17.88
C THR A 276 7.10 11.50 19.05
N ILE A 277 8.34 11.01 19.12
CA ILE A 277 8.80 10.22 20.26
C ILE A 277 9.27 11.20 21.34
N ASP A 278 8.47 11.35 22.40
CA ASP A 278 8.77 12.23 23.53
C ASP A 278 8.52 11.48 24.86
N PRO A 279 9.55 11.26 25.71
CA PRO A 279 10.94 11.69 25.53
C PRO A 279 11.63 10.99 24.33
N PRO A 280 12.66 11.59 23.73
CA PRO A 280 13.46 10.94 22.69
C PRO A 280 13.89 9.54 23.12
N LEU A 281 14.00 8.60 22.16
CA LEU A 281 14.53 7.27 22.46
C LEU A 281 15.87 7.44 23.18
N GLU A 282 15.97 6.91 24.40
CA GLU A 282 17.24 6.82 25.11
C GLU A 282 18.13 5.83 24.36
N ILE A 283 18.95 6.34 23.43
CA ILE A 283 19.99 5.55 22.77
C ILE A 283 21.12 5.35 23.79
N THR A 284 20.98 4.34 24.66
CA THR A 284 22.09 3.80 25.46
C THR A 284 22.65 2.55 24.80
N VAL A 285 22.94 2.59 23.50
CA VAL A 285 23.86 1.62 22.88
C VAL A 285 24.69 2.35 21.82
N PRO A 286 26.03 2.46 21.99
CA PRO A 286 26.89 2.92 20.92
C PRO A 286 26.70 2.02 19.69
N SER A 287 26.53 2.63 18.52
CA SER A 287 26.50 1.95 17.21
C SER A 287 27.87 1.33 16.86
N LYS A 288 28.30 0.35 17.65
CA LYS A 288 29.46 -0.49 17.39
C LYS A 288 28.98 -1.93 17.49
N ARG A 289 28.67 -2.48 16.30
CA ARG A 289 28.16 -3.84 16.01
C ARG A 289 26.65 -3.95 15.97
N THR A 290 26.06 -3.53 14.85
CA THR A 290 24.97 -4.32 14.29
C THR A 290 25.54 -5.70 13.94
N PRO A 291 24.99 -6.82 14.47
CA PRO A 291 25.44 -8.16 14.16
C PRO A 291 24.82 -8.59 12.83
N TRP A 292 25.11 -7.87 11.75
CA TRP A 292 24.87 -8.41 10.43
C TRP A 292 25.98 -9.44 10.20
N PRO A 293 25.67 -10.74 10.00
CA PRO A 293 26.70 -11.68 9.57
C PRO A 293 27.21 -11.23 8.20
N ASP A 294 28.54 -11.16 8.03
CA ASP A 294 29.20 -10.71 6.80
C ASP A 294 28.93 -11.62 5.57
N ALA A 295 28.20 -12.72 5.76
CA ALA A 295 27.73 -13.61 4.71
C ALA A 295 26.33 -14.15 5.04
N PRO A 296 25.47 -14.40 4.03
CA PRO A 296 24.20 -15.09 4.23
C PRO A 296 24.43 -16.48 4.84
N PRO A 297 23.54 -16.98 5.71
CA PRO A 297 23.64 -18.35 6.19
C PRO A 297 23.50 -19.34 5.02
N GLU A 298 24.46 -20.25 4.89
CA GLU A 298 24.40 -21.34 3.90
C GLU A 298 23.20 -22.23 4.22
N LEU A 299 22.37 -22.48 3.20
CA LEU A 299 21.22 -23.37 3.30
C LEU A 299 21.72 -24.81 3.49
N PRO A 300 21.08 -25.62 4.36
CA PRO A 300 21.47 -27.01 4.54
C PRO A 300 21.26 -27.77 3.22
N SER A 301 22.34 -28.36 2.68
CA SER A 301 22.25 -29.34 1.61
C SER A 301 21.62 -30.63 2.14
N ASP A 302 20.58 -31.10 1.45
CA ASP A 302 19.82 -32.30 1.80
C ASP A 302 20.69 -33.53 2.12
N GLY A 303 20.29 -34.25 3.18
CA GLY A 303 20.48 -35.70 3.28
C GLY A 303 21.24 -36.21 4.50
N LYS A 304 20.52 -36.45 5.61
CA LYS A 304 20.11 -37.82 6.03
C LYS A 304 19.53 -37.80 7.44
N VAL A 305 18.36 -38.43 7.54
CA VAL A 305 17.64 -38.81 8.75
C VAL A 305 18.49 -39.80 9.55
N GLU A 306 18.60 -39.61 10.87
CA GLU A 306 18.54 -40.72 11.82
C GLU A 306 18.08 -40.25 13.21
N THR A 307 17.11 -41.01 13.71
CA THR A 307 16.34 -40.89 14.94
C THR A 307 17.13 -41.28 16.18
N GLY A 308 16.86 -40.63 17.32
CA GLY A 308 17.31 -41.13 18.63
C GLY A 308 17.02 -40.15 19.76
N VAL A 309 15.88 -40.35 20.43
CA VAL A 309 15.55 -39.77 21.74
C VAL A 309 16.33 -40.54 22.80
N GLU A 310 17.08 -39.86 23.67
CA GLU A 310 17.03 -40.08 25.12
C GLU A 310 17.85 -39.05 25.92
N GLU A 311 17.32 -38.75 27.10
CA GLU A 311 17.72 -37.71 28.04
C GLU A 311 18.92 -38.12 28.93
N HIS A 312 19.40 -37.10 29.67
CA HIS A 312 19.79 -37.16 31.08
C HIS A 312 21.29 -37.35 31.50
N ILE A 313 21.74 -36.32 32.24
CA ILE A 313 22.52 -36.33 33.51
C ILE A 313 24.04 -36.03 33.48
N VAL A 314 24.32 -34.80 33.94
CA VAL A 314 25.36 -34.29 34.86
C VAL A 314 26.27 -35.32 35.58
N LYS A 315 27.61 -35.17 35.50
CA LYS A 315 28.53 -34.88 36.65
C LYS A 315 30.03 -34.98 36.33
N HIS A 316 30.73 -33.88 36.65
CA HIS A 316 32.02 -33.70 37.34
C HIS A 316 33.35 -34.41 36.94
N SER A 317 34.38 -33.55 36.74
CA SER A 317 35.81 -33.60 37.15
C SER A 317 36.62 -34.90 36.96
N THR A 318 37.89 -34.89 36.53
CA THR A 318 39.05 -34.24 37.19
C THR A 318 40.31 -34.34 36.32
N LYS A 319 41.14 -33.28 36.33
CA LYS A 319 42.61 -33.18 36.30
C LYS A 319 43.53 -34.19 35.55
N ILE A 320 44.41 -33.56 34.74
CA ILE A 320 45.87 -33.76 34.56
C ILE A 320 46.35 -34.98 33.75
N ARG A 321 47.01 -34.73 32.60
CA ARG A 321 48.47 -34.97 32.42
C ARG A 321 49.04 -34.36 31.12
N THR A 322 50.23 -33.80 31.27
CA THR A 322 51.10 -33.11 30.30
C THR A 322 51.93 -34.04 29.41
N THR A 323 52.24 -33.61 28.17
CA THR A 323 53.54 -33.79 27.47
C THR A 323 53.71 -32.68 26.40
N ARG A 324 54.49 -31.62 26.70
CA ARG A 324 55.84 -31.31 26.18
C ARG A 324 55.97 -31.24 24.64
N VAL A 325 56.16 -30.03 24.06
CA VAL A 325 57.45 -29.47 23.53
C VAL A 325 57.67 -29.90 22.06
N LYS A 326 58.09 -29.13 21.05
CA LYS A 326 58.68 -27.80 20.74
C LYS A 326 58.46 -27.64 19.21
N LYS A 327 58.36 -26.45 18.62
CA LYS A 327 59.52 -25.69 18.11
C LYS A 327 59.08 -24.32 17.60
N SER A 328 59.93 -23.36 17.91
CA SER A 328 59.98 -21.96 17.54
C SER A 328 60.75 -21.70 16.24
N SER A 329 60.34 -20.70 15.46
CA SER A 329 61.20 -19.67 14.80
C SER A 329 60.28 -18.71 14.03
N ARG A 330 60.01 -17.48 14.49
CA ARG A 330 60.82 -16.25 14.44
C ARG A 330 61.15 -15.78 13.02
N SER A 331 60.44 -14.76 12.52
CA SER A 331 61.09 -13.55 11.96
C SER A 331 60.16 -12.33 11.98
N LYS A 332 60.73 -11.19 12.37
CA LYS A 332 60.15 -9.84 12.43
C LYS A 332 60.59 -9.06 11.19
N ARG A 333 59.74 -8.20 10.62
CA ARG A 333 60.06 -6.80 10.21
C ARG A 333 58.77 -6.13 9.71
N LYS A 334 58.27 -5.13 10.44
CA LYS A 334 58.61 -3.68 10.40
C LYS A 334 57.89 -2.99 9.22
N ARG A 335 56.89 -2.16 9.53
CA ARG A 335 56.49 -1.03 8.69
C ARG A 335 56.25 0.20 9.55
N GLU A 336 56.83 1.29 9.07
CA GLU A 336 56.91 2.62 9.64
C GLU A 336 55.59 3.39 9.57
N THR A 337 55.47 4.28 10.54
CA THR A 337 54.61 5.45 10.64
C THR A 337 54.84 6.47 9.52
N LYS A 338 53.76 7.06 9.01
CA LYS A 338 53.69 8.48 8.66
C LYS A 338 52.27 8.99 8.90
N MET A 339 52.12 9.83 9.91
CA MET A 339 51.00 10.74 10.12
C MET A 339 51.22 11.99 9.26
N ILE A 340 50.15 12.56 8.73
CA ILE A 340 49.98 14.01 8.60
C ILE A 340 48.59 14.32 9.17
N ASP A 341 48.62 15.05 10.27
CA ASP A 341 47.48 15.61 11.00
C ASP A 341 47.27 17.04 10.49
N THR A 342 46.03 17.45 10.24
CA THR A 342 45.68 18.85 10.01
C THR A 342 45.00 19.38 11.27
N GLN A 343 45.79 19.98 12.16
CA GLN A 343 45.28 20.77 13.28
C GLN A 343 44.96 22.19 12.83
N ALA A 344 43.76 22.64 13.21
CA ALA A 344 43.36 24.03 13.23
C ALA A 344 43.64 24.63 14.61
N THR A 345 44.27 25.81 14.63
CA THR A 345 44.28 26.83 15.70
C THR A 345 44.63 28.14 14.99
N ALA A 346 43.76 29.15 14.87
CA ALA A 346 43.22 30.08 15.86
C ALA A 346 43.80 31.50 15.65
N ARG A 347 42.88 32.49 15.68
CA ARG A 347 42.99 33.87 16.19
C ARG A 347 43.09 35.10 15.26
N HIS A 348 42.22 36.05 15.64
CA HIS A 348 42.25 37.53 15.60
C HIS A 348 41.97 38.23 14.25
N THR A 349 40.82 38.92 14.06
CA THR A 349 40.29 40.21 14.59
C THR A 349 41.03 41.47 14.14
N GLU A 350 40.22 42.39 13.58
CA GLU A 350 40.41 43.84 13.34
C GLU A 350 41.41 44.21 12.23
N GLN A 351 41.17 45.18 11.34
CA GLN A 351 40.53 46.49 11.48
C GLN A 351 40.19 47.04 10.06
N ASN A 352 39.17 47.91 10.02
CA ASN A 352 38.75 48.87 8.97
C ASN A 352 38.04 48.37 7.71
#